data_AF-A0AAU3PYQ7-F1
#
_entry.id   AF-A0AAU3PYQ7-F1
#
_cell.length_a   1.000
_cell.length_b   1.000
_cell.length_c   1.000
_cell.angle_alpha   90.00
_cell.angle_beta   90.00
_cell.angle_gamma   90.00
#
_symmetry.space_group_name_H-M   'P 1'
#
loop_
_entity.id
_entity.type
_entity.pdbx_description
1 polymer ?
#
loop_
_entity_poly.entity_id
_entity_poly.type
_entity_poly.pdbx_seq_one_letter_code
_entity_poly.pdbx_strand_id
1 'polypeptide(L)'
;MRQRRVLARQREQTIAAAVRGYLQAWQAINACEAARDREVADLRGQISAVQNRATEEITRLRAEQAVVAALIRDQGQSDDDVADLLEISAKQVRQLISTARAHASDPRTSRGSSQDRRERRQAPPESESGEVPATGADFGTGPLDRGSPD
;
A
#
# COMPACT_ATOMS: atom_id res chain seq x y z
N MET A 1 34.89 -5.80 66.14
CA MET A 1 34.30 -4.61 65.49
C MET A 1 34.57 -4.50 63.99
N ARG A 2 35.80 -4.70 63.48
CA ARG A 2 36.12 -4.59 62.03
C ARG A 2 35.35 -5.57 61.13
N GLN A 3 35.22 -6.83 61.55
CA GLN A 3 34.54 -7.87 60.75
C GLN A 3 33.05 -7.61 60.51
N ARG A 4 32.34 -7.04 61.51
CA ARG A 4 30.94 -6.60 61.34
C ARG A 4 30.79 -5.51 60.28
N ARG A 5 31.75 -4.57 60.20
CA ARG A 5 31.74 -3.50 59.19
C ARG A 5 32.00 -4.03 57.78
N VAL A 6 32.89 -5.01 57.62
CA VAL A 6 33.16 -5.64 56.31
C VAL A 6 31.92 -6.39 55.81
N LEU A 7 31.28 -7.19 56.67
CA LEU A 7 30.06 -7.92 56.31
C LEU A 7 28.90 -6.97 55.95
N ALA A 8 28.75 -5.86 56.66
CA ALA A 8 27.74 -4.84 56.34
C ALA A 8 27.96 -4.24 54.95
N ARG A 9 29.21 -3.87 54.61
CA ARG A 9 29.56 -3.33 53.28
C ARG A 9 29.33 -4.34 52.16
N GLN A 10 29.66 -5.61 52.38
CA GLN A 10 29.40 -6.66 51.39
C GLN A 10 27.91 -6.82 51.12
N ARG A 11 27.07 -6.85 52.17
CA ARG A 11 25.62 -6.88 52.02
C ARG A 11 25.09 -5.69 51.23
N GLU A 12 25.55 -4.49 51.56
CA GLU A 12 25.17 -3.27 50.86
C GLU A 12 25.57 -3.31 49.38
N GLN A 13 26.78 -3.79 49.07
CA GLN A 13 27.23 -3.99 47.69
C GLN A 13 26.37 -5.00 46.93
N THR A 14 26.03 -6.13 47.56
CA THR A 14 25.16 -7.14 46.96
C THR A 14 23.76 -6.59 46.70
N ILE A 15 23.19 -5.85 47.66
CA ILE A 15 21.88 -5.22 47.51
C ILE A 15 21.93 -4.18 46.37
N ALA A 16 22.95 -3.34 46.34
CA ALA A 16 23.11 -2.34 45.29
C ALA A 16 23.26 -2.98 43.90
N ALA A 17 23.99 -4.11 43.80
CA ALA A 17 24.10 -4.87 42.55
C ALA A 17 22.75 -5.48 42.13
N ALA A 18 22.00 -6.07 43.07
CA ALA A 18 20.69 -6.63 42.80
C ALA A 18 19.67 -5.56 42.36
N VAL A 19 19.67 -4.39 43.00
CA VAL A 19 18.81 -3.26 42.62
C VAL A 19 19.16 -2.76 41.21
N ARG A 20 20.45 -2.65 40.86
CA ARG A 20 20.84 -2.29 39.49
C ARG A 20 20.37 -3.32 38.46
N GLY A 21 20.54 -4.61 38.74
CA GLY A 21 20.08 -5.68 37.86
C GLY A 21 18.56 -5.66 37.68
N TYR A 22 17.81 -5.45 38.76
CA TYR A 22 16.37 -5.28 38.71
C TYR A 22 15.95 -4.09 37.83
N LEU A 23 16.56 -2.91 38.03
CA LEU A 23 16.22 -1.73 37.25
C LEU A 23 16.56 -1.89 35.76
N GLN A 24 17.70 -2.53 35.44
CA GLN A 24 18.07 -2.85 34.06
C GLN A 24 17.06 -3.80 33.40
N ALA A 25 16.64 -4.86 34.12
CA ALA A 25 15.63 -5.79 33.62
C ALA A 25 14.28 -5.08 33.41
N TRP A 26 13.86 -4.25 34.37
CA TRP A 26 12.63 -3.46 34.25
C TRP A 26 12.66 -2.52 33.05
N GLN A 27 13.77 -1.81 32.81
CA GLN A 27 13.94 -0.96 31.63
C GLN A 27 13.89 -1.77 30.33
N ALA A 28 14.54 -2.93 30.29
CA ALA A 28 14.54 -3.80 29.11
C ALA A 28 13.13 -4.36 28.80
N ILE A 29 12.36 -4.73 29.83
CA ILE A 29 10.97 -5.17 29.67
C ILE A 29 10.13 -4.05 29.07
N ASN A 30 10.17 -2.85 29.65
CA ASN A 30 9.40 -1.72 29.15
C ASN A 30 9.79 -1.34 27.71
N ALA A 31 11.08 -1.42 27.36
CA ALA A 31 11.54 -1.16 26.00
C ALA A 31 10.99 -2.21 25.01
N CYS A 32 10.95 -3.47 25.41
CA CYS A 32 10.37 -4.56 24.63
C CYS A 32 8.86 -4.36 24.44
N GLU A 33 8.13 -4.03 25.50
CA GLU A 33 6.69 -3.75 25.44
C GLU A 33 6.38 -2.55 24.54
N ALA A 34 7.14 -1.45 24.66
CA ALA A 34 6.99 -0.28 23.82
C ALA A 34 7.34 -0.56 22.34
N ALA A 35 8.27 -1.47 22.07
CA ALA A 35 8.57 -1.91 20.70
C ALA A 35 7.41 -2.74 20.13
N ARG A 36 6.94 -3.75 20.89
CA ARG A 36 5.78 -4.57 20.52
C ARG A 36 4.55 -3.72 20.24
N ASP A 37 4.24 -2.76 21.12
CA ASP A 37 3.02 -1.97 21.00
C ASP A 37 3.05 -1.05 19.77
N ARG A 38 4.22 -0.52 19.41
CA ARG A 38 4.43 0.21 18.15
C ARG A 38 4.23 -0.69 16.94
N GLU A 39 4.86 -1.86 16.91
CA GLU A 39 4.72 -2.81 15.81
C GLU A 39 3.25 -3.25 15.62
N VAL A 40 2.55 -3.53 16.72
CA VAL A 40 1.12 -3.85 16.69
C VAL A 40 0.27 -2.70 16.16
N ALA A 41 0.59 -1.45 16.55
CA ALA A 41 -0.11 -0.28 16.03
C ALA A 41 0.12 -0.11 14.51
N ASP A 42 1.35 -0.29 14.05
CA ASP A 42 1.72 -0.19 12.63
C ASP A 42 1.00 -1.27 11.80
N LEU A 43 1.00 -2.53 12.26
CA LEU A 43 0.30 -3.62 11.60
C LEU A 43 -1.21 -3.39 11.54
N ARG A 44 -1.82 -2.88 12.61
CA ARG A 44 -3.24 -2.50 12.60
C ARG A 44 -3.54 -1.40 11.58
N GLY A 45 -2.65 -0.41 11.47
CA GLY A 45 -2.73 0.63 10.45
C GLY A 45 -2.70 0.06 9.03
N GLN A 46 -1.77 -0.86 8.76
CA GLN A 46 -1.65 -1.53 7.46
C GLN A 46 -2.89 -2.37 7.12
N ILE A 47 -3.40 -3.15 8.08
CA ILE A 47 -4.62 -3.94 7.91
C ILE A 47 -5.80 -3.03 7.56
N SER A 48 -5.98 -1.93 8.29
CA SER A 48 -7.05 -0.98 8.02
C SER A 48 -6.93 -0.36 6.63
N ALA A 49 -5.72 0.02 6.21
CA ALA A 49 -5.49 0.59 4.88
C ALA A 49 -5.85 -0.40 3.75
N VAL A 50 -5.48 -1.67 3.89
CA VAL A 50 -5.82 -2.72 2.91
C VAL A 50 -7.33 -2.96 2.89
N GLN A 51 -7.98 -3.02 4.06
CA GLN A 51 -9.44 -3.20 4.16
C GLN A 51 -10.20 -2.04 3.50
N ASN A 52 -9.76 -0.80 3.72
CA ASN A 52 -10.38 0.38 3.12
C ASN A 52 -10.24 0.34 1.59
N ARG A 53 -9.04 0.08 1.07
CA ARG A 53 -8.81 -0.05 -0.38
C ARG A 53 -9.67 -1.16 -0.99
N ALA A 54 -9.74 -2.32 -0.34
CA ALA A 54 -10.56 -3.43 -0.81
C ALA A 54 -12.06 -3.06 -0.80
N THR A 55 -12.51 -2.34 0.23
CA THR A 55 -13.90 -1.88 0.35
C THR A 55 -14.25 -0.89 -0.76
N GLU A 56 -13.36 0.08 -1.04
CA GLU A 56 -13.50 1.02 -2.15
C GLU A 56 -13.56 0.30 -3.50
N GLU A 57 -12.63 -0.64 -3.74
CA GLU A 57 -12.57 -1.42 -4.98
C GLU A 57 -13.84 -2.26 -5.17
N ILE A 58 -14.27 -2.99 -4.14
CA ILE A 58 -15.51 -3.78 -4.19
C ILE A 58 -16.71 -2.87 -4.44
N THR A 59 -16.75 -1.68 -3.83
CA THR A 59 -17.83 -0.72 -4.04
C THR A 59 -17.85 -0.22 -5.49
N ARG A 60 -16.69 0.11 -6.05
CA ARG A 60 -16.56 0.50 -7.46
C ARG A 60 -17.03 -0.61 -8.40
N LEU A 61 -16.52 -1.83 -8.21
CA LEU A 61 -16.88 -2.99 -9.04
C LEU A 61 -18.37 -3.32 -8.94
N ARG A 62 -18.99 -3.20 -7.76
CA ARG A 62 -20.44 -3.37 -7.59
C ARG A 62 -21.24 -2.30 -8.33
N ALA A 63 -20.78 -1.05 -8.33
CA ALA A 63 -21.41 0.02 -9.10
C ALA A 63 -21.30 -0.23 -10.61
N GLU A 64 -20.13 -0.70 -11.08
CA GLU A 64 -19.95 -1.11 -12.47
C GLU A 64 -20.89 -2.26 -12.86
N GLN A 65 -21.00 -3.31 -12.03
CA GLN A 65 -21.95 -4.41 -12.23
C GLN A 65 -23.40 -3.91 -12.30
N ALA A 66 -23.77 -2.98 -11.43
CA ALA A 66 -25.10 -2.38 -11.43
C ALA A 66 -25.40 -1.64 -12.75
N VAL A 67 -24.44 -0.86 -13.26
CA VAL A 67 -24.56 -0.16 -14.55
C VAL A 67 -24.72 -1.15 -15.70
N VAL A 68 -23.94 -2.24 -15.72
CA VAL A 68 -24.05 -3.28 -16.76
C VAL A 68 -25.42 -3.97 -16.71
N ALA A 69 -25.89 -4.37 -15.53
CA ALA A 69 -27.21 -4.98 -15.38
C ALA A 69 -28.34 -4.06 -15.84
N ALA A 70 -28.26 -2.76 -15.52
CA ALA A 70 -29.21 -1.76 -16.01
C ALA A 70 -29.16 -1.60 -17.53
N LEU A 71 -27.96 -1.57 -18.13
CA LEU A 71 -27.80 -1.48 -19.58
C LEU A 71 -28.45 -2.66 -20.30
N ILE A 72 -28.27 -3.90 -19.80
CA ILE A 72 -28.90 -5.09 -20.40
C ILE A 72 -30.42 -4.99 -20.27
N ARG A 73 -30.94 -4.55 -19.12
CA ARG A 73 -32.37 -4.32 -18.91
C ARG A 73 -32.93 -3.29 -19.90
N ASP A 74 -32.19 -2.22 -20.14
CA ASP A 74 -32.57 -1.14 -21.07
C ASP A 74 -32.59 -1.60 -22.54
N GLN A 75 -31.92 -2.71 -22.89
CA GLN A 75 -32.06 -3.37 -24.21
C GLN A 75 -33.35 -4.19 -24.36
N GLY A 76 -34.25 -4.15 -23.36
CA GLY A 76 -35.56 -4.79 -23.42
C GLY A 76 -35.64 -6.19 -22.83
N GLN A 77 -34.55 -6.73 -22.28
CA GLN A 77 -34.53 -8.00 -21.56
C GLN A 77 -35.37 -7.92 -20.28
N SER A 78 -36.11 -8.97 -19.90
CA SER A 78 -36.83 -8.97 -18.62
C SER A 78 -35.87 -9.17 -17.44
N ASP A 79 -36.32 -8.89 -16.21
CA ASP A 79 -35.48 -9.11 -15.02
C ASP A 79 -35.07 -10.59 -14.86
N ASP A 80 -35.91 -11.52 -15.33
CA ASP A 80 -35.66 -12.96 -15.30
C ASP A 80 -34.65 -13.35 -16.41
N ASP A 81 -34.75 -12.78 -17.61
CA ASP A 81 -33.76 -13.03 -18.69
C ASP A 81 -32.36 -12.52 -18.30
N VAL A 82 -32.30 -11.35 -17.64
CA VAL A 82 -31.03 -10.80 -17.11
C VAL A 82 -30.50 -11.67 -15.97
N ALA A 83 -31.39 -12.24 -15.15
CA ALA A 83 -31.01 -13.12 -14.05
C ALA A 83 -30.36 -14.41 -14.58
N ASP A 84 -30.98 -15.02 -15.58
CA ASP A 84 -30.47 -16.21 -16.25
C ASP A 84 -29.14 -15.91 -16.95
N LEU A 85 -29.03 -14.80 -17.68
CA LEU A 85 -27.79 -14.40 -18.38
C LEU A 85 -26.61 -14.15 -17.44
N LEU A 86 -26.87 -13.54 -16.28
CA LEU A 86 -25.84 -13.20 -15.30
C LEU A 86 -25.63 -14.30 -14.25
N GLU A 87 -26.33 -15.43 -14.37
CA GLU A 87 -26.31 -16.56 -13.42
C GLU A 87 -26.56 -16.11 -11.96
N ILE A 88 -27.50 -15.18 -11.78
CA ILE A 88 -27.93 -14.66 -10.47
C ILE A 88 -29.45 -14.75 -10.32
N SER A 89 -29.96 -14.44 -9.14
CA SER A 89 -31.42 -14.38 -8.95
C SER A 89 -32.02 -13.08 -9.51
N ALA A 90 -33.28 -13.14 -9.97
CA ALA A 90 -34.04 -11.95 -10.35
C ALA A 90 -34.15 -10.91 -9.22
N LYS A 91 -34.09 -11.35 -7.96
CA LYS A 91 -34.00 -10.44 -6.81
C LYS A 91 -32.70 -9.64 -6.82
N GLN A 92 -31.56 -10.29 -7.10
CA GLN A 92 -30.26 -9.62 -7.21
C GLN A 92 -30.22 -8.67 -8.41
N VAL A 93 -30.81 -9.06 -9.55
CA VAL A 93 -30.97 -8.17 -10.72
C VAL A 93 -31.72 -6.89 -10.34
N ARG A 94 -32.89 -7.02 -9.69
CA ARG A 94 -33.66 -5.86 -9.20
C ARG A 94 -32.85 -4.98 -8.26
N GLN A 95 -32.05 -5.57 -7.38
CA GLN A 95 -31.18 -4.83 -6.48
C GLN A 95 -30.08 -4.08 -7.24
N LEU A 96 -29.44 -4.70 -8.23
CA LEU A 96 -28.42 -4.07 -9.08
C LEU A 96 -29.02 -2.90 -9.88
N ILE A 97 -30.18 -3.08 -10.51
CA ILE A 97 -30.85 -2.02 -11.27
C ILE A 97 -31.25 -0.86 -10.36
N SER A 98 -31.80 -1.16 -9.17
CA SER A 98 -32.13 -0.13 -8.18
C SER A 98 -30.88 0.66 -7.74
N THR A 99 -29.77 -0.05 -7.51
CA THR A 99 -28.47 0.54 -7.17
C THR A 99 -27.95 1.45 -8.27
N ALA A 100 -28.04 1.02 -9.54
CA ALA A 100 -27.63 1.83 -10.69
C ALA A 100 -28.43 3.14 -10.78
N ARG A 101 -29.75 3.08 -10.57
CA ARG A 101 -30.62 4.27 -10.56
C ARG A 101 -30.30 5.22 -9.42
N ALA A 102 -30.01 4.69 -8.24
CA ALA A 102 -29.60 5.50 -7.10
C ALA A 102 -28.28 6.26 -7.38
N HIS A 103 -27.29 5.59 -8.00
CA HIS A 103 -26.02 6.22 -8.39
C HIS A 103 -26.17 7.23 -9.52
N ALA A 104 -27.08 7.01 -10.47
CA ALA A 104 -27.37 7.96 -11.55
C ALA A 104 -28.08 9.24 -11.04
N SER A 105 -28.77 9.15 -9.90
CA SER A 105 -29.51 10.26 -9.30
C SER A 105 -28.65 11.12 -8.35
N ASP A 106 -27.41 10.73 -8.06
CA ASP A 106 -26.48 11.52 -7.25
C ASP A 106 -25.65 12.47 -8.15
N PRO A 107 -25.87 13.79 -8.13
CA PRO A 107 -25.17 14.74 -8.99
C PRO A 107 -23.68 14.92 -8.65
N ARG A 108 -23.15 14.24 -7.61
CA ARG A 108 -21.75 14.35 -7.20
C ARG A 108 -20.78 13.46 -8.00
N THR A 109 -21.27 12.45 -8.72
CA THR A 109 -20.43 11.51 -9.49
C THR A 109 -20.21 11.93 -10.94
N SER A 110 -20.92 12.93 -11.46
CA SER A 110 -20.86 13.36 -12.88
C SER A 110 -19.65 14.25 -13.23
N ARG A 111 -18.81 14.64 -12.25
CA ARG A 111 -17.65 15.55 -12.49
C ARG A 111 -16.29 14.87 -12.70
N GLY A 112 -16.19 13.54 -12.56
CA GLY A 112 -14.89 12.84 -12.56
C GLY A 112 -14.33 12.37 -13.91
N SER A 113 -15.14 12.23 -14.96
CA SER A 113 -14.73 11.45 -16.15
C SER A 113 -14.27 12.26 -17.37
N SER A 114 -14.22 13.59 -17.30
CA SER A 114 -13.89 14.43 -18.47
C SER A 114 -12.49 15.06 -18.46
N GLN A 115 -11.71 14.93 -17.38
CA GLN A 115 -10.44 15.66 -17.25
C GLN A 115 -9.19 14.87 -17.68
N ASP A 116 -9.27 13.54 -17.80
CA ASP A 116 -8.10 12.68 -18.02
C ASP A 116 -7.75 12.43 -19.51
N ARG A 117 -8.48 13.07 -20.46
CA ARG A 117 -8.27 12.87 -21.91
C ARG A 117 -7.53 14.00 -22.62
N ARG A 118 -7.16 15.09 -21.92
CA ARG A 118 -6.51 16.26 -22.55
C ARG A 118 -4.99 16.35 -22.36
N GLU A 119 -4.36 15.58 -21.48
CA GLU A 119 -2.91 15.67 -21.28
C GLU A 119 -2.05 14.70 -22.13
N ARG A 120 -2.65 13.73 -22.83
CA ARG A 120 -1.89 12.72 -23.60
C ARG A 120 -1.74 13.00 -25.11
N ARG A 121 -2.01 14.24 -25.56
CA ARG A 121 -2.00 14.63 -27.00
C ARG A 121 -1.00 15.73 -27.38
N GLN A 122 0.10 15.89 -26.64
CA GLN A 122 1.24 16.70 -27.11
C GLN A 122 2.53 15.87 -27.07
N ALA A 123 2.73 15.08 -28.13
CA ALA A 123 4.06 14.65 -28.54
C ALA A 123 4.57 15.68 -29.58
N PRO A 124 5.83 16.17 -29.49
CA PRO A 124 6.46 16.91 -30.58
C PRO A 124 6.94 15.94 -31.69
N PRO A 125 6.90 16.34 -32.97
CA PRO A 125 7.36 15.51 -34.08
C PRO A 125 8.88 15.50 -34.21
N GLU A 126 9.37 14.34 -34.66
CA GLU A 126 10.70 14.08 -35.16
C GLU A 126 11.02 14.97 -36.38
N SER A 127 12.28 15.40 -36.50
CA SER A 127 12.84 15.89 -37.75
C SER A 127 14.30 15.45 -37.82
N GLU A 128 14.49 14.33 -38.51
CA GLU A 128 15.76 13.94 -39.11
C GLU A 128 16.15 14.95 -40.20
N SER A 129 17.40 15.38 -40.23
CA SER A 129 18.15 15.63 -41.47
C SER A 129 19.63 15.66 -41.12
N GLY A 130 20.35 14.70 -41.70
CA GLY A 130 21.72 14.37 -41.34
C GLY A 130 22.78 15.32 -41.88
N GLU A 131 23.98 15.15 -41.35
CA GLU A 131 25.23 15.47 -42.05
C GLU A 131 26.36 14.61 -41.46
N VAL A 132 26.95 13.76 -42.29
CA VAL A 132 28.27 13.16 -42.05
C VAL A 132 29.20 13.85 -43.05
N PRO A 133 30.41 14.29 -42.64
CA PRO A 133 31.54 13.44 -42.99
C PRO A 133 32.67 13.38 -41.94
N ALA A 134 33.48 12.35 -42.15
CA ALA A 134 34.72 11.93 -41.51
C ALA A 134 35.74 13.05 -41.18
N THR A 135 36.64 12.80 -40.22
CA THR A 135 38.07 12.40 -40.42
C THR A 135 38.88 12.68 -39.14
N GLY A 136 39.78 11.76 -38.77
CA GLY A 136 40.89 11.97 -37.83
C GLY A 136 40.69 11.22 -36.50
N ALA A 137 41.38 10.09 -36.27
CA ALA A 137 42.73 10.05 -35.66
C ALA A 137 42.66 10.58 -34.20
N ASP A 138 43.11 9.90 -33.15
CA ASP A 138 44.23 8.99 -33.00
C ASP A 138 44.35 8.64 -31.50
N PHE A 139 45.09 7.58 -31.18
CA PHE A 139 45.70 7.26 -29.89
C PHE A 139 44.85 7.04 -28.63
N GLY A 140 44.96 5.83 -28.08
CA GLY A 140 44.56 5.58 -26.69
C GLY A 140 44.65 4.16 -26.18
N THR A 141 45.67 3.42 -26.59
CA THR A 141 46.08 2.11 -26.07
C THR A 141 46.16 2.09 -24.54
N GLY A 142 45.62 1.07 -23.87
CA GLY A 142 46.06 0.71 -22.52
C GLY A 142 45.06 -0.05 -21.64
N PRO A 143 45.09 -1.39 -21.63
CA PRO A 143 44.52 -2.23 -20.58
C PRO A 143 45.55 -2.49 -19.46
N LEU A 144 45.15 -3.32 -18.47
CA LEU A 144 45.91 -3.96 -17.37
C LEU A 144 45.74 -3.25 -16.00
N ASP A 145 45.64 -3.90 -14.84
CA ASP A 145 45.62 -5.30 -14.39
C ASP A 145 45.70 -5.25 -12.83
N ARG A 146 45.39 -6.38 -12.16
CA ARG A 146 45.64 -6.78 -10.74
C ARG A 146 44.76 -6.11 -9.67
N GLY A 147 44.05 -6.85 -8.80
CA GLY A 147 44.54 -7.94 -7.93
C GLY A 147 45.35 -7.30 -6.79
N SER A 148 45.10 -7.43 -5.49
CA SER A 148 44.52 -8.47 -4.63
C SER A 148 44.22 -7.84 -3.24
N PRO A 149 43.57 -8.57 -2.32
CA PRO A 149 43.25 -8.11 -0.98
C PRO A 149 44.38 -8.38 0.02
N ASP A 150 44.35 -7.66 1.15
CA ASP A 150 44.92 -8.03 2.45
C ASP A 150 43.80 -7.98 3.50
#